data_AF-A0A2J8G9T8-F1
#
_entry.id   AF-A0A2J8G9T8-F1
#
_cell.length_a   1.000
_cell.length_b   1.000
_cell.length_c   1.000
_cell.angle_alpha   90.00
_cell.angle_beta   90.00
_cell.angle_gamma   90.00
#
_symmetry.space_group_name_H-M   'P 1'
#
loop_
_entity.id
_entity.type
_entity.pdbx_description
1 polymer ?
#
loop_
_entity_poly.entity_id
_entity_poly.type
_entity_poly.pdbx_seq_one_letter_code
_entity_poly.pdbx_strand_id
1 'polypeptide(L)'
;MAKTPAQRIKKHGAKAAVPQHHLPPVINPGTDRSPAKAQNNASLIVIAGVVASLFLFWYVHLLTLNQLTQLSGGLAMPDSLVGGFGTGYAAQLRRALDADARGQLNYVHKTAGTLFPLIFAFTWLLLIGTNVAKKALRWALWALPLLFVVVRLWGNVTIDSMIAAVNLDAGQVALASGLTVAGWVLFVASLIAGGAAVFLGRRASKEAAGPPVV
;
A
#
# COMPACT_ATOMS: atom_id res chain seq x y z
N MET A 1 -49.74 -7.74 24.98
CA MET A 1 -48.34 -7.30 24.77
C MET A 1 -47.98 -6.23 25.79
N ALA A 2 -46.90 -6.42 26.55
CA ALA A 2 -46.48 -5.46 27.58
C ALA A 2 -45.71 -4.28 26.96
N LYS A 3 -46.03 -3.04 27.38
CA LYS A 3 -45.39 -1.81 26.89
C LYS A 3 -43.92 -1.78 27.30
N THR A 4 -43.04 -1.37 26.39
CA THR A 4 -41.59 -1.30 26.64
C THR A 4 -41.24 -0.18 27.63
N PRO A 5 -40.10 -0.26 28.34
CA PRO A 5 -39.66 0.79 29.28
C PRO A 5 -39.61 2.19 28.65
N ALA A 6 -39.09 2.31 27.42
CA ALA A 6 -39.02 3.58 26.70
C ALA A 6 -40.41 4.19 26.42
N GLN A 7 -41.40 3.35 26.12
CA GLN A 7 -42.79 3.80 25.91
C GLN A 7 -43.45 4.24 27.22
N ARG A 8 -43.06 3.67 28.37
CA ARG A 8 -43.58 4.08 29.69
C ARG A 8 -42.94 5.37 30.17
N ILE A 9 -41.63 5.55 29.98
CA ILE A 9 -40.90 6.79 30.31
C ILE A 9 -41.46 7.95 29.47
N LYS A 10 -41.73 7.73 28.19
CA LYS A 10 -42.33 8.75 27.31
C LYS A 10 -43.73 9.19 27.76
N LYS A 11 -44.52 8.31 28.40
CA LYS A 11 -45.88 8.61 28.85
C LYS A 11 -45.96 9.17 30.28
N HIS A 12 -45.09 8.73 31.18
CA HIS A 12 -45.18 9.05 32.61
C HIS A 12 -44.00 9.87 33.15
N GLY A 13 -43.05 10.24 32.30
CA GLY A 13 -41.89 11.07 32.66
C GLY A 13 -41.10 10.49 33.84
N ALA A 14 -40.62 11.36 34.72
CA ALA A 14 -39.84 11.00 35.90
C ALA A 14 -40.59 10.12 36.93
N LYS A 15 -41.91 9.97 36.81
CA LYS A 15 -42.72 9.09 37.67
C LYS A 15 -42.91 7.68 37.12
N ALA A 16 -42.27 7.35 36.00
CA ALA A 16 -42.35 6.01 35.42
C ALA A 16 -41.61 5.00 36.32
N ALA A 17 -42.35 4.08 36.93
CA ALA A 17 -41.77 2.91 37.59
C ALA A 17 -41.19 1.97 36.51
N VAL A 18 -39.87 2.02 36.32
CA VAL A 18 -39.13 1.13 35.43
C VAL A 18 -38.47 0.07 36.29
N PRO A 19 -38.85 -1.22 36.18
CA PRO A 19 -38.14 -2.29 36.85
C PRO A 19 -36.67 -2.28 36.38
N GLN A 20 -35.72 -2.09 37.30
CA GLN A 20 -34.30 -2.34 37.03
C GLN A 20 -34.10 -3.84 36.88
N HIS A 21 -34.44 -4.38 35.72
CA HIS A 21 -33.89 -5.67 35.33
C HIS A 21 -32.44 -5.40 34.90
N HIS A 22 -31.49 -5.87 35.71
CA HIS A 22 -30.13 -6.08 35.25
C HIS A 22 -30.21 -7.07 34.10
N LEU A 23 -30.18 -6.56 32.87
CA LEU A 23 -29.99 -7.42 31.71
C LEU A 23 -28.65 -8.13 31.92
N PRO A 24 -28.60 -9.47 31.80
CA PRO A 24 -27.33 -10.16 31.82
C PRO A 24 -26.41 -9.50 30.77
N PRO A 25 -25.12 -9.31 31.08
CA PRO A 25 -24.20 -8.70 30.13
C PRO A 25 -24.36 -9.42 28.79
N VAL A 26 -24.50 -8.66 27.70
CA VAL A 26 -24.50 -9.23 26.36
C VAL A 26 -23.12 -9.83 26.17
N ILE A 27 -22.98 -11.13 26.42
CA ILE A 27 -21.77 -11.88 26.14
C ILE A 27 -21.70 -11.94 24.62
N ASN A 28 -20.95 -11.02 24.04
CA ASN A 28 -20.57 -11.09 22.65
C ASN A 28 -19.23 -11.86 22.61
N PRO A 29 -19.21 -13.16 22.28
CA PRO A 29 -17.99 -13.96 22.34
C PRO A 29 -16.87 -13.46 21.39
N GLY A 30 -17.16 -12.48 20.53
CA GLY A 30 -16.19 -11.82 19.65
C GLY A 30 -15.42 -10.64 20.25
N THR A 31 -15.75 -10.13 21.45
CA THR A 31 -15.16 -8.88 21.98
C THR A 31 -14.02 -9.05 22.98
N ASP A 32 -13.71 -10.26 23.44
CA ASP A 32 -12.52 -10.52 24.26
C ASP A 32 -11.25 -10.50 23.39
N ARG A 33 -10.80 -9.28 23.07
CA ARG A 33 -9.51 -9.02 22.42
C ARG A 33 -8.48 -8.73 23.50
N SER A 34 -7.72 -9.74 23.90
CA SER A 34 -6.50 -9.48 24.66
C SER A 34 -5.49 -8.68 23.79
N PRO A 35 -4.68 -7.80 24.38
CA PRO A 35 -3.63 -7.07 23.64
C PRO A 35 -2.72 -7.99 22.82
N ALA A 36 -2.38 -9.17 23.37
CA ALA A 36 -1.58 -10.19 22.68
C ALA A 36 -2.28 -10.75 21.43
N LYS A 37 -3.59 -11.01 21.50
CA LYS A 37 -4.37 -11.51 20.35
C LYS A 37 -4.51 -10.44 19.26
N ALA A 38 -4.69 -9.17 19.64
CA ALA A 38 -4.73 -8.05 18.70
C ALA A 38 -3.38 -7.87 17.96
N GLN A 39 -2.26 -8.00 18.68
CA GLN A 39 -0.91 -7.90 18.12
C GLN A 39 -0.59 -9.06 17.15
N ASN A 40 -1.00 -10.28 17.48
CA ASN A 40 -0.81 -11.45 16.62
C ASN A 40 -1.55 -11.29 15.27
N ASN A 41 -2.83 -10.87 15.32
CA ASN A 41 -3.61 -10.64 14.10
C ASN A 41 -3.00 -9.56 13.19
N ALA A 42 -2.51 -8.46 13.77
CA ALA A 42 -1.82 -7.42 13.00
C ALA A 42 -0.54 -7.94 12.33
N SER A 43 0.23 -8.77 13.05
CA SER A 43 1.47 -9.37 12.53
C SER A 43 1.20 -10.30 11.36
N LEU A 44 0.15 -11.14 11.43
CA LEU A 44 -0.25 -12.01 10.32
C LEU A 44 -0.64 -11.23 9.07
N ILE A 45 -1.42 -10.16 9.22
CA ILE A 45 -1.83 -9.30 8.09
C ILE A 45 -0.59 -8.64 7.45
N VAL A 46 0.33 -8.12 8.26
CA VAL A 46 1.58 -7.52 7.75
C VAL A 46 2.41 -8.57 7.01
N ILE A 47 2.59 -9.76 7.56
CA ILE A 47 3.35 -10.84 6.91
C ILE A 47 2.72 -11.22 5.56
N ALA A 48 1.41 -11.46 5.53
CA ALA A 48 0.69 -11.77 4.30
C ALA A 48 0.84 -10.65 3.27
N GLY A 49 0.72 -9.39 3.70
CA GLY A 49 0.91 -8.21 2.84
C GLY A 49 2.32 -8.08 2.29
N VAL A 50 3.35 -8.37 3.10
CA VAL A 50 4.76 -8.36 2.67
C VAL A 50 5.00 -9.45 1.63
N VAL A 51 4.55 -10.67 1.89
CA VAL A 51 4.69 -11.79 0.94
C VAL A 51 3.98 -11.50 -0.37
N ALA A 52 2.74 -11.00 -0.32
CA ALA A 52 2.00 -10.59 -1.51
C ALA A 52 2.72 -9.47 -2.28
N SER A 53 3.27 -8.49 -1.58
CA SER A 53 4.02 -7.38 -2.19
C SER A 53 5.30 -7.88 -2.87
N LEU A 54 6.05 -8.78 -2.23
CA LEU A 54 7.26 -9.39 -2.80
C LEU A 54 6.91 -10.23 -4.03
N PHE A 55 5.86 -11.04 -3.95
CA PHE A 55 5.38 -11.83 -5.08
C PHE A 55 4.98 -10.95 -6.27
N LEU A 56 4.19 -9.90 -6.04
CA LEU A 56 3.78 -8.97 -7.09
C LEU A 56 4.96 -8.16 -7.65
N PHE A 57 5.90 -7.74 -6.80
CA PHE A 57 7.12 -7.07 -7.24
C PHE A 57 7.92 -7.97 -8.18
N TRP A 58 8.16 -9.22 -7.76
CA TRP A 58 8.83 -10.23 -8.58
C TRP A 58 8.09 -10.45 -9.89
N TYR A 59 6.78 -10.71 -9.81
CA TYR A 59 5.94 -10.97 -10.97
C TYR A 59 6.03 -9.83 -11.99
N VAL A 60 5.88 -8.58 -11.55
CA VAL A 60 5.96 -7.42 -12.46
C VAL A 60 7.39 -7.25 -12.98
N HIS A 61 8.37 -7.06 -12.10
CA HIS A 61 9.67 -6.52 -12.50
C HIS A 61 10.64 -7.57 -13.04
N LEU A 62 10.56 -8.81 -12.55
CA LEU A 62 11.52 -9.85 -12.89
C LEU A 62 10.98 -10.82 -13.94
N LEU A 63 9.68 -11.03 -13.98
CA LEU A 63 9.02 -11.92 -14.93
C LEU A 63 8.37 -11.16 -16.08
N THR A 64 7.32 -10.39 -15.81
CA THR A 64 6.46 -9.82 -16.85
C THR A 64 7.14 -8.75 -17.68
N LEU A 65 7.81 -7.78 -17.06
CA LEU A 65 8.54 -6.74 -17.80
C LEU A 65 9.75 -7.31 -18.57
N ASN A 66 10.34 -8.40 -18.09
CA ASN A 66 11.41 -9.11 -18.79
C ASN A 66 10.86 -9.86 -20.01
N GLN A 67 9.69 -10.50 -19.91
CA GLN A 67 8.99 -11.08 -21.06
C GLN A 67 8.67 -10.01 -22.12
N LEU A 68 8.19 -8.84 -21.71
CA LEU A 68 7.93 -7.73 -22.63
C LEU A 68 9.21 -7.17 -23.28
N THR A 69 10.36 -7.27 -22.59
CA THR A 69 11.67 -6.89 -23.16
C THR A 69 12.03 -7.75 -24.37
N GLN A 70 11.55 -9.00 -24.43
CA GLN A 70 11.73 -9.86 -25.60
C GLN A 70 10.89 -9.38 -26.80
N LEU A 71 9.74 -8.75 -26.54
CA LEU A 71 8.85 -8.21 -27.58
C LEU A 71 9.34 -6.88 -28.16
N SER A 72 10.31 -6.22 -27.53
CA SER A 72 10.90 -4.94 -27.97
C SER A 72 12.31 -5.12 -28.56
N GLY A 73 12.69 -6.34 -28.94
CA GLY A 73 14.03 -6.63 -29.46
C GLY A 73 15.15 -6.46 -28.43
N GLY A 74 14.84 -6.66 -27.14
CA GLY A 74 15.81 -6.56 -26.04
C GLY A 74 15.83 -5.21 -25.31
N LEU A 75 14.96 -4.26 -25.68
CA LEU A 75 14.85 -2.97 -24.99
C LEU A 75 14.04 -3.13 -23.70
N ALA A 76 14.65 -2.90 -22.55
CA ALA A 76 13.96 -2.99 -21.26
C ALA A 76 12.70 -2.11 -21.20
N MET A 77 11.64 -2.60 -20.54
CA MET A 77 10.48 -1.75 -20.33
C MET A 77 10.82 -0.53 -19.47
N PRO A 78 10.20 0.64 -19.71
CA PRO A 78 10.56 1.89 -19.02
C PRO A 78 10.54 1.78 -17.49
N ASP A 79 9.62 1.00 -16.94
CA ASP A 79 9.48 0.72 -15.51
C ASP A 79 10.71 0.09 -14.85
N SER A 80 11.48 -0.69 -15.62
CA SER A 80 12.70 -1.35 -15.14
C SER A 80 13.91 -0.42 -15.10
N LEU A 81 13.82 0.78 -15.68
CA LEU A 81 14.94 1.71 -15.82
C LEU A 81 15.08 2.60 -14.58
N VAL A 82 15.80 2.09 -13.58
CA VAL A 82 16.02 2.78 -12.28
C VAL A 82 16.60 4.20 -12.44
N GLY A 83 17.46 4.42 -13.45
CA GLY A 83 18.06 5.71 -13.75
C GLY A 83 17.25 6.60 -14.71
N GLY A 84 16.06 6.16 -15.14
CA GLY A 84 15.26 6.85 -16.15
C GLY A 84 15.73 6.59 -17.58
N PHE A 85 15.22 7.40 -18.51
CA PHE A 85 15.45 7.25 -19.95
C PHE A 85 15.22 8.57 -20.70
N GLY A 86 15.82 8.67 -21.90
CA GLY A 86 15.72 9.85 -22.76
C GLY A 86 14.78 9.66 -23.96
N THR A 87 14.58 10.75 -24.72
CA THR A 87 13.74 10.79 -25.93
C THR A 87 14.20 9.79 -26.99
N GLY A 88 15.51 9.64 -27.19
CA GLY A 88 16.07 8.66 -28.11
C GLY A 88 15.74 7.21 -27.73
N TYR A 89 15.71 6.90 -26.43
CA TYR A 89 15.29 5.58 -25.95
C TYR A 89 13.80 5.35 -26.20
N ALA A 90 12.96 6.33 -25.81
CA ALA A 90 11.52 6.25 -26.01
C ALA A 90 11.15 6.11 -27.50
N ALA A 91 11.84 6.81 -28.40
CA ALA A 91 11.63 6.70 -29.84
C ALA A 91 12.05 5.34 -30.42
N GLN A 92 13.09 4.71 -29.88
CA GLN A 92 13.50 3.36 -30.27
C GLN A 92 12.49 2.33 -29.78
N LEU A 93 12.12 2.40 -28.50
CA LEU A 93 11.16 1.50 -27.89
C LEU A 93 9.79 1.54 -28.59
N ARG A 94 9.30 2.74 -28.92
CA ARG A 94 8.04 2.93 -29.66
C ARG A 94 8.03 2.29 -31.04
N ARG A 95 9.19 2.25 -31.72
CA ARG A 95 9.32 1.60 -33.04
C ARG A 95 9.43 0.09 -32.92
N ALA A 96 9.98 -0.40 -31.81
CA ALA A 96 10.14 -1.83 -31.55
C ALA A 96 8.84 -2.49 -31.06
N LEU A 97 7.98 -1.75 -30.34
CA LEU A 97 6.71 -2.28 -29.83
C LEU A 97 5.59 -2.18 -30.87
N ASP A 98 5.02 -3.32 -31.25
CA ASP A 98 3.81 -3.39 -32.07
C ASP A 98 2.54 -3.06 -31.26
N ALA A 99 1.37 -3.23 -31.87
CA ALA A 99 0.09 -2.97 -31.20
C ALA A 99 -0.18 -3.92 -30.04
N ASP A 100 0.17 -5.20 -30.18
CA ASP A 100 -0.12 -6.23 -29.18
C ASP A 100 0.79 -6.09 -27.97
N ALA A 101 2.09 -5.86 -28.17
CA ALA A 101 3.05 -5.64 -27.10
C ALA A 101 2.71 -4.37 -26.29
N ARG A 102 2.25 -3.30 -26.95
CA ARG A 102 1.70 -2.11 -26.27
C ARG A 102 0.45 -2.43 -25.47
N GLY A 103 -0.45 -3.24 -26.02
CA GLY A 103 -1.66 -3.71 -25.33
C GLY A 103 -1.33 -4.53 -24.07
N GLN A 104 -0.33 -5.42 -24.16
CA GLN A 104 0.14 -6.21 -23.02
C GLN A 104 0.76 -5.31 -21.94
N LEU A 105 1.62 -4.36 -22.30
CA LEU A 105 2.18 -3.41 -21.34
C LEU A 105 1.07 -2.63 -20.61
N ASN A 106 0.08 -2.12 -21.35
CA ASN A 106 -1.05 -1.41 -20.75
C ASN A 106 -1.89 -2.31 -19.82
N TYR A 107 -2.09 -3.58 -20.20
CA TYR A 107 -2.77 -4.55 -19.34
C TYR A 107 -2.01 -4.78 -18.04
N VAL A 108 -0.68 -4.93 -18.11
CA VAL A 108 0.18 -5.09 -16.94
C VAL A 108 0.09 -3.87 -16.03
N HIS A 109 0.13 -2.65 -16.60
CA HIS A 109 -0.03 -1.41 -15.86
C HIS A 109 -1.38 -1.27 -15.15
N LYS A 110 -2.48 -1.68 -15.79
CA LYS A 110 -3.83 -1.66 -15.20
C LYS A 110 -4.05 -2.73 -14.13
N THR A 111 -3.29 -3.83 -14.19
CA THR A 111 -3.46 -4.97 -13.28
C THR A 111 -2.36 -4.98 -12.23
N ALA A 112 -1.31 -5.77 -12.42
CA ALA A 112 -0.26 -5.97 -11.44
C ALA A 112 0.53 -4.68 -11.15
N GLY A 113 0.72 -3.81 -12.15
CA GLY A 113 1.32 -2.49 -11.99
C GLY A 113 0.50 -1.52 -11.11
N THR A 114 -0.79 -1.79 -10.90
CA THR A 114 -1.68 -1.06 -9.98
C THR A 114 -1.82 -1.79 -8.64
N LEU A 115 -1.97 -3.11 -8.66
CA LEU A 115 -2.13 -3.93 -7.45
C LEU A 115 -0.89 -3.90 -6.56
N PHE A 116 0.30 -4.02 -7.15
CA PHE A 116 1.56 -3.98 -6.42
C PHE A 116 1.70 -2.72 -5.54
N PRO A 117 1.66 -1.49 -6.09
CA PRO A 117 1.89 -0.30 -5.27
C PRO A 117 0.82 -0.13 -4.17
N LEU A 118 -0.43 -0.50 -4.45
CA LEU A 118 -1.51 -0.41 -3.47
C LEU A 118 -1.33 -1.40 -2.31
N ILE A 119 -1.10 -2.67 -2.60
CA ILE A 119 -0.90 -3.71 -1.57
C ILE A 119 0.35 -3.38 -0.76
N PHE A 120 1.44 -2.97 -1.42
CA PHE A 120 2.66 -2.52 -0.76
C PHE A 120 2.38 -1.37 0.19
N ALA A 121 1.72 -0.30 -0.28
CA ALA A 121 1.47 0.87 0.53
C ALA A 121 0.57 0.59 1.73
N PHE A 122 -0.53 -0.14 1.56
CA PHE A 122 -1.40 -0.50 2.69
C PHE A 122 -0.66 -1.35 3.73
N THR A 123 0.16 -2.31 3.27
CA THR A 123 1.01 -3.12 4.15
C THR A 123 1.99 -2.24 4.93
N TRP A 124 2.66 -1.30 4.26
CA TRP A 124 3.61 -0.39 4.90
C TRP A 124 2.94 0.59 5.85
N LEU A 125 1.77 1.12 5.50
CA LEU A 125 0.98 1.98 6.38
C LEU A 125 0.62 1.25 7.67
N LEU A 126 0.18 -0.02 7.58
CA LEU A 126 -0.12 -0.85 8.75
C LEU A 126 1.13 -1.16 9.57
N LEU A 127 2.23 -1.56 8.92
CA LEU A 127 3.51 -1.84 9.58
C LEU A 127 4.02 -0.61 10.34
N ILE A 128 4.03 0.57 9.71
CA ILE A 128 4.42 1.82 10.36
C ILE A 128 3.44 2.18 11.47
N GLY A 129 2.14 2.04 11.21
CA GLY A 129 1.07 2.41 12.15
C GLY A 129 1.05 1.59 13.43
N THR A 130 1.50 0.34 13.36
CA THR A 130 1.60 -0.60 14.49
C THR A 130 2.90 -0.48 15.27
N ASN A 131 3.97 0.05 14.66
CA ASN A 131 5.30 0.13 15.28
C ASN A 131 5.71 1.55 15.71
N VAL A 132 4.99 2.60 15.28
CA VAL A 132 5.36 4.00 15.57
C VAL A 132 4.28 4.70 16.40
N ALA A 133 4.59 4.95 17.68
CA ALA A 133 3.67 5.62 18.61
C ALA A 133 3.55 7.14 18.39
N LYS A 134 4.65 7.82 18.03
CA LYS A 134 4.67 9.28 17.87
C LYS A 134 3.89 9.70 16.62
N LYS A 135 2.78 10.42 16.80
CA LYS A 135 1.86 10.83 15.71
C LYS A 135 2.58 11.56 14.57
N ALA A 136 3.42 12.56 14.87
CA ALA A 136 4.11 13.34 13.85
C ALA A 136 5.07 12.49 13.00
N LEU A 137 5.89 11.65 13.65
CA LEU A 137 6.80 10.74 12.97
C LEU A 137 6.05 9.72 12.11
N ARG A 138 4.95 9.16 12.62
CA ARG A 138 4.10 8.24 11.87
C ARG A 138 3.56 8.86 10.59
N TRP A 139 3.05 10.09 10.65
CA TRP A 139 2.58 10.81 9.45
C TRP A 139 3.70 11.10 8.46
N ALA A 140 4.89 11.49 8.94
CA ALA A 140 6.06 11.69 8.09
C ALA A 140 6.46 10.39 7.36
N LEU A 141 6.49 9.25 8.07
CA LEU A 141 6.82 7.95 7.48
C LEU A 141 5.70 7.44 6.54
N TRP A 142 4.43 7.73 6.83
CA TRP A 142 3.30 7.39 5.96
C TRP A 142 3.28 8.17 4.65
N ALA A 143 3.83 9.39 4.61
CA ALA A 143 3.90 10.17 3.38
C ALA A 143 4.65 9.44 2.26
N LEU A 144 5.68 8.65 2.60
CA LEU A 144 6.51 7.93 1.63
C LEU A 144 5.73 6.87 0.83
N PRO A 145 5.09 5.85 1.44
CA PRO A 145 4.30 4.87 0.69
C PRO A 145 3.06 5.47 0.02
N LEU A 146 2.50 6.57 0.56
CA LEU A 146 1.39 7.27 -0.09
C LEU A 146 1.83 7.97 -1.37
N LEU A 147 2.93 8.73 -1.32
CA LEU A 147 3.51 9.37 -2.51
C LEU A 147 3.97 8.34 -3.52
N PHE A 148 4.53 7.21 -3.07
CA PHE A 148 4.92 6.10 -3.94
C PHE A 148 3.75 5.60 -4.80
N VAL A 149 2.57 5.40 -4.21
CA VAL A 149 1.36 4.98 -4.96
C VAL A 149 1.00 6.01 -6.00
N VAL A 150 0.89 7.28 -5.60
CA VAL A 150 0.51 8.36 -6.53
C VAL A 150 1.49 8.42 -7.71
N VAL A 151 2.79 8.39 -7.43
CA VAL A 151 3.84 8.43 -8.46
C VAL A 151 3.79 7.21 -9.37
N ARG A 152 3.59 5.99 -8.84
CA ARG A 152 3.53 4.78 -9.66
C ARG A 152 2.27 4.73 -10.53
N LEU A 153 1.10 5.08 -9.98
CA LEU A 153 -0.13 5.08 -10.76
C LEU A 153 -0.08 6.12 -11.88
N TRP A 154 0.44 7.31 -11.59
CA TRP A 154 0.63 8.32 -12.62
C TRP A 154 1.71 7.89 -13.63
N GLY A 155 2.84 7.36 -13.16
CA GLY A 155 3.92 6.86 -14.00
C GLY A 155 3.45 5.84 -15.04
N ASN A 156 2.65 4.85 -14.62
CA ASN A 156 2.04 3.86 -15.51
C ASN A 156 1.24 4.53 -16.64
N VAL A 157 0.36 5.48 -16.29
CA VAL A 157 -0.46 6.21 -17.26
C VAL A 157 0.39 7.06 -18.20
N THR A 158 1.42 7.73 -17.68
CA THR A 158 2.32 8.59 -18.47
C THR A 158 3.15 7.75 -19.44
N ILE A 159 3.68 6.60 -19.02
CA ILE A 159 4.43 5.68 -19.88
C ILE A 159 3.53 5.17 -21.01
N ASP A 160 2.33 4.70 -20.69
CA ASP A 160 1.36 4.24 -21.69
C ASP A 160 1.02 5.34 -22.69
N SER A 161 0.76 6.56 -22.20
CA SER A 161 0.43 7.72 -23.05
C SER A 161 1.59 8.09 -23.97
N MET A 162 2.82 8.10 -23.45
CA MET A 162 4.03 8.40 -24.21
C MET A 162 4.27 7.38 -25.32
N ILE A 163 4.09 6.09 -25.03
CA ILE A 163 4.28 5.00 -25.98
C ILE A 163 3.19 5.02 -27.06
N ALA A 164 1.95 5.34 -26.69
CA ALA A 164 0.81 5.39 -27.60
C ALA A 164 0.70 6.70 -28.41
N ALA A 165 1.41 7.77 -28.03
CA ALA A 165 1.30 9.07 -28.68
C ALA A 165 1.68 9.01 -30.16
N VAL A 166 1.00 9.79 -31.02
CA VAL A 166 1.33 9.87 -32.45
C VAL A 166 2.69 10.52 -32.64
N ASN A 167 2.90 11.68 -32.02
CA ASN A 167 4.19 12.39 -31.99
C ASN A 167 4.84 12.22 -30.62
N LEU A 168 6.16 12.12 -30.58
CA LEU A 168 6.89 12.02 -29.31
C LEU A 168 7.20 13.43 -28.80
N ASP A 169 6.59 13.80 -27.68
CA ASP A 169 6.90 15.05 -26.98
C ASP A 169 8.01 14.85 -25.94
N ALA A 170 9.01 15.75 -25.95
CA ALA A 170 10.13 15.69 -25.02
C ALA A 170 9.69 15.91 -23.57
N GLY A 171 8.68 16.75 -23.33
CA GLY A 171 8.11 16.98 -22.01
C GLY A 171 7.46 15.72 -21.43
N GLN A 172 6.66 15.02 -22.23
CA GLN A 172 6.05 13.74 -21.84
C GLN A 172 7.10 12.68 -21.51
N VAL A 173 8.18 12.58 -22.28
CA VAL A 173 9.28 11.65 -21.98
C VAL A 173 9.96 12.01 -20.67
N ALA A 174 10.28 13.30 -20.46
CA ALA A 174 10.90 13.77 -19.23
C ALA A 174 10.03 13.49 -18.00
N LEU A 175 8.71 13.70 -18.11
CA LEU A 175 7.75 13.38 -17.05
C LEU A 175 7.71 11.87 -16.76
N ALA A 176 7.61 11.03 -17.80
CA ALA A 176 7.59 9.58 -17.65
C ALA A 176 8.86 9.07 -16.97
N SER A 177 10.03 9.52 -17.46
CA SER A 177 11.33 9.17 -16.87
C SER A 177 11.45 9.66 -15.44
N GLY A 178 11.05 10.90 -15.15
CA GLY A 178 11.08 11.48 -13.81
C GLY A 178 10.21 10.70 -12.83
N LEU A 179 8.99 10.32 -13.23
CA LEU A 179 8.09 9.50 -12.41
C LEU A 179 8.65 8.08 -12.18
N THR A 180 9.30 7.48 -13.18
CA THR A 180 10.00 6.19 -13.01
C THR A 180 11.07 6.28 -11.93
N VAL A 181 11.97 7.27 -12.04
CA VAL A 181 13.05 7.47 -11.07
C VAL A 181 12.50 7.77 -9.68
N ALA A 182 11.53 8.69 -9.58
CA ALA A 182 10.86 9.01 -8.33
C ALA A 182 10.18 7.78 -7.70
N GLY A 183 9.58 6.91 -8.52
CA GLY A 183 8.98 5.67 -8.07
C GLY A 183 9.98 4.73 -7.39
N TRP A 184 11.16 4.55 -7.99
CA TRP A 184 12.24 3.74 -7.39
C TRP A 184 12.78 4.36 -6.10
N VAL A 185 13.02 5.68 -6.09
CA VAL A 185 13.48 6.40 -4.90
C VAL A 185 12.48 6.26 -3.76
N LEU A 186 11.19 6.51 -4.02
CA LEU A 186 10.13 6.40 -3.02
C LEU A 186 9.91 4.96 -2.54
N PHE A 187 10.08 3.97 -3.42
CA PHE A 187 10.04 2.56 -3.04
C PHE A 187 11.14 2.25 -2.02
N VAL A 188 12.40 2.56 -2.33
CA VAL A 188 13.55 2.34 -1.42
C VAL A 188 13.38 3.13 -0.13
N ALA A 189 12.96 4.40 -0.21
CA ALA A 189 12.69 5.22 0.98
C ALA A 189 11.60 4.59 1.86
N SER A 190 10.54 4.03 1.25
CA SER A 190 9.48 3.33 1.98
C SER A 190 10.01 2.07 2.67
N LEU A 191 10.85 1.27 2.00
CA LEU A 191 11.51 0.11 2.62
C LEU A 191 12.32 0.52 3.86
N ILE A 192 13.14 1.56 3.74
CA ILE A 192 13.94 2.10 4.84
C ILE A 192 13.04 2.58 5.99
N ALA A 193 11.96 3.31 5.67
CA ALA A 193 10.99 3.78 6.64
C ALA A 193 10.29 2.63 7.40
N GLY A 194 9.90 1.57 6.69
CA GLY A 194 9.34 0.36 7.30
C GLY A 194 10.34 -0.34 8.20
N GLY A 195 11.59 -0.53 7.74
CA GLY A 195 12.66 -1.08 8.56
C GLY A 195 12.86 -0.28 9.85
N ALA A 196 13.01 1.05 9.73
CA ALA A 196 13.14 1.96 10.86
C ALA A 196 11.96 1.88 11.82
N ALA A 197 10.72 1.80 11.31
CA ALA A 197 9.53 1.63 12.14
C ALA A 197 9.61 0.35 13.00
N VAL A 198 9.96 -0.80 12.40
CA VAL A 198 10.12 -2.07 13.15
C VAL A 198 11.20 -1.95 14.23
N PHE A 199 12.33 -1.30 13.95
CA PHE A 199 13.38 -1.09 14.95
C PHE A 199 12.91 -0.20 16.12
N LEU A 200 12.14 0.85 15.84
CA LEU A 200 11.56 1.73 16.85
C LEU A 200 10.54 0.98 17.73
N GLY A 201 9.66 0.17 17.13
CA GLY A 201 8.69 -0.65 17.86
C GLY A 201 9.35 -1.64 18.81
N ARG A 202 10.40 -2.34 18.34
CA ARG A 202 11.17 -3.28 19.17
C ARG A 202 11.84 -2.62 20.38
N ARG A 203 12.35 -1.40 20.24
CA ARG A 203 12.96 -0.65 21.36
C ARG A 203 11.93 -0.31 22.43
N ALA A 204 10.77 0.20 22.03
CA ALA A 204 9.68 0.52 22.95
C ALA A 204 9.18 -0.73 23.72
N SER A 205 9.09 -1.89 23.07
CA SER A 205 8.72 -3.14 23.75
C SER A 205 9.78 -3.62 24.75
N LYS A 206 11.07 -3.44 24.45
CA LYS A 206 12.16 -3.78 25.39
C LYS A 206 12.16 -2.87 26.62
N GLU A 207 11.97 -1.57 26.43
CA GLU A 207 11.88 -0.60 27.54
C GLU A 207 10.68 -0.92 28.44
N ALA A 208 9.54 -1.34 27.88
CA ALA A 208 8.35 -1.72 28.63
C ALA A 208 8.49 -3.04 29.43
N ALA A 209 9.39 -3.94 29.04
CA ALA A 209 9.55 -5.25 29.67
C ALA A 209 10.39 -5.21 30.97
N GLY A 210 11.13 -4.13 31.24
CA GLY A 210 12.03 -4.01 32.40
C GLY A 210 13.22 -4.98 32.38
N PRO A 211 14.26 -4.77 33.21
CA PRO A 211 15.35 -5.74 33.38
C PRO A 211 14.82 -7.05 33.99
N PRO A 212 15.42 -8.21 33.67
CA PRO A 212 15.04 -9.47 34.30
C PRO A 212 15.25 -9.35 35.81
N VAL A 213 14.21 -9.67 36.59
CA VAL A 213 14.32 -9.83 38.04
C VAL A 213 15.17 -11.08 38.26
N VAL A 214 16.42 -10.87 38.68
CA VAL A 214 17.38 -11.93 39.07
C VAL A 214 17.15 -12.29 40.53
#